data_AF-A0A3M1AQ05-F1
#
_entry.id   AF-A0A3M1AQ05-F1
#
_cell.length_a   1.000
_cell.length_b   1.000
_cell.length_c   1.000
_cell.angle_alpha   90.00
_cell.angle_beta   90.00
_cell.angle_gamma   90.00
#
_symmetry.space_group_name_H-M   'P 1'
#
loop_
_entity.id
_entity.type
_entity.pdbx_description
1 polymer ?
#
loop_
_entity_poly.entity_id
_entity_poly.type
_entity_poly.pdbx_seq_one_letter_code
_entity_poly.pdbx_strand_id
1 'polypeptide(L)'
;MSRRSGGRIVEVFMKRFVGFIVIAFLLLGGGLVVWAGGKGGKKRQGGSRPKDLKIHHRVPILGERSKRRIKGKYIVVFRKGAQENDLRSVLNLRVLEERGNKVERRFSTVGFKGFAGTLSPKALSLLQQNEKIAFIEADQRVKLDAVASWGLDRIDQPSASLDGRYQPTGTFQGTGAGVHVYVIDTGIRKTHTEFSGRVALTKDFTGTGNANDCNGHGTHVAGTIGGKSYGVARGVTLYGIKVLDCNGSGTLSGVIEGINWVRNHHE
;
A
#
# COMPACT_ATOMS: atom_id res chain seq x y z
N MET A 1 -15.67 -45.43 13.58
CA MET A 1 -16.72 -44.49 14.05
C MET A 1 -16.02 -43.24 14.57
N SER A 2 -16.52 -42.07 14.18
CA SER A 2 -16.15 -40.70 14.59
C SER A 2 -14.88 -40.02 14.07
N ARG A 3 -15.13 -38.89 13.38
CA ARG A 3 -14.26 -37.86 12.79
C ARG A 3 -14.19 -36.63 13.71
N ARG A 4 -13.27 -35.71 13.34
CA ARG A 4 -13.24 -34.22 13.51
C ARG A 4 -12.35 -33.77 14.68
N SER A 5 -11.59 -32.67 14.62
CA SER A 5 -11.21 -31.71 13.57
C SER A 5 -10.21 -30.75 14.23
N GLY A 6 -8.96 -30.67 13.77
CA GLY A 6 -7.96 -29.76 14.35
C GLY A 6 -7.14 -28.94 13.34
N GLY A 7 -7.41 -29.07 12.03
CA GLY A 7 -6.53 -28.56 10.98
C GLY A 7 -7.18 -27.56 10.02
N ARG A 8 -7.88 -26.52 10.51
CA ARG A 8 -8.53 -25.51 9.62
C ARG A 8 -8.54 -24.04 10.10
N ILE A 9 -7.71 -23.65 11.07
CA ILE A 9 -7.66 -22.23 11.51
C ILE A 9 -6.41 -21.47 11.02
N VAL A 10 -5.30 -22.16 10.73
CA VAL A 10 -4.06 -21.50 10.26
C VAL A 10 -4.06 -21.28 8.73
N GLU A 11 -4.87 -22.00 7.96
CA GLU A 11 -4.90 -21.88 6.49
C GLU A 11 -5.75 -20.71 5.93
N VAL A 12 -6.40 -19.93 6.81
CA VAL A 12 -7.34 -18.88 6.39
C VAL A 12 -6.70 -17.49 6.29
N PHE A 13 -5.49 -17.28 6.80
CA PHE A 13 -4.89 -15.93 6.88
C PHE A 13 -3.95 -15.54 5.72
N MET A 14 -3.41 -16.50 4.95
CA MET A 14 -2.50 -16.19 3.82
C MET A 14 -3.15 -16.23 2.43
N LYS A 15 -4.29 -16.91 2.25
CA LYS A 15 -4.96 -17.02 0.93
C LYS A 15 -5.82 -15.80 0.53
N ARG A 16 -6.03 -14.82 1.43
CA ARG A 16 -6.87 -13.64 1.15
C ARG A 16 -6.12 -12.37 0.74
N PHE A 17 -4.78 -12.36 0.77
CA PHE A 17 -3.98 -11.18 0.40
C PHE A 17 -3.72 -11.01 -1.11
N VAL A 18 -4.38 -11.80 -1.97
CA VAL A 18 -4.32 -11.69 -3.44
C VAL A 18 -5.66 -11.17 -4.03
N GLY A 19 -6.66 -10.90 -3.18
CA GLY A 19 -8.03 -10.62 -3.63
C GLY A 19 -8.47 -9.15 -3.66
N PHE A 20 -7.84 -8.26 -2.89
CA PHE A 20 -8.33 -6.89 -2.70
C PHE A 20 -7.18 -5.88 -2.71
N ILE A 21 -6.76 -5.45 -3.90
CA ILE A 21 -6.24 -4.08 -4.07
C ILE A 21 -7.44 -3.25 -4.50
N VAL A 22 -8.31 -2.99 -3.53
CA VAL A 22 -9.08 -1.74 -3.52
C VAL A 22 -8.22 -0.84 -2.66
N ILE A 23 -7.67 0.22 -3.25
CA ILE A 23 -7.20 1.37 -2.47
C ILE A 23 -8.47 1.96 -1.84
N ALA A 24 -8.89 1.37 -0.72
CA ALA A 24 -9.97 1.86 0.10
C ALA A 24 -9.34 2.89 1.05
N PHE A 25 -9.49 4.15 0.64
CA PHE A 25 -9.58 5.34 1.47
C PHE A 25 -9.40 5.11 2.98
N LEU A 26 -8.24 5.51 3.49
CA LEU A 26 -8.17 6.18 4.78
C LEU A 26 -7.81 7.64 4.51
N LEU A 27 -8.59 8.53 5.13
CA LEU A 27 -8.57 10.00 5.05
C LEU A 27 -9.43 10.62 3.93
N LEU A 28 -10.74 10.69 4.17
CA LEU A 28 -11.47 11.94 4.46
C LEU A 28 -12.96 11.60 4.66
N GLY A 29 -13.57 12.13 5.73
CA GLY A 29 -14.99 11.98 6.00
C GLY A 29 -15.86 12.47 4.84
N GLY A 30 -16.81 11.65 4.43
CA GLY A 30 -17.78 11.94 3.39
C GLY A 30 -18.63 10.70 3.13
N GLY A 31 -19.95 10.84 3.32
CA GLY A 31 -20.91 9.75 3.42
C GLY A 31 -20.87 8.71 2.30
N LEU A 32 -21.06 7.47 2.71
CA LEU A 32 -21.29 6.30 1.86
C LEU A 32 -22.66 6.45 1.18
N VAL A 33 -22.69 6.65 -0.13
CA VAL A 33 -23.90 6.41 -0.94
C VAL A 33 -23.72 5.06 -1.64
N VAL A 34 -24.43 4.04 -1.13
CA VAL A 34 -24.55 2.74 -1.79
C VAL A 34 -25.71 2.81 -2.78
N TRP A 35 -25.43 2.65 -4.07
CA TRP A 35 -26.47 2.40 -5.07
C TRP A 35 -26.55 0.89 -5.34
N ALA A 36 -27.65 0.27 -4.88
CA ALA A 36 -27.98 -1.12 -5.18
C ALA A 36 -28.88 -1.16 -6.44
N GLY A 37 -28.34 -1.64 -7.56
CA GLY A 37 -29.09 -1.84 -8.79
C GLY A 37 -30.03 -3.04 -8.69
N GLY A 38 -31.32 -2.78 -8.44
CA GLY A 38 -32.40 -3.76 -8.54
C GLY A 38 -32.83 -4.02 -9.99
N LYS A 39 -32.92 -5.29 -10.39
CA LYS A 39 -33.47 -5.75 -11.67
C LYS A 39 -34.98 -5.47 -11.73
N GLY A 40 -35.39 -4.54 -12.59
CA GLY A 40 -36.80 -4.33 -12.98
C GLY A 40 -36.95 -4.43 -14.48
N GLY A 41 -37.51 -5.53 -14.97
CA GLY A 41 -37.81 -5.72 -16.39
C GLY A 41 -39.04 -4.92 -16.82
N LYS A 42 -38.88 -4.05 -17.83
CA LYS A 42 -39.98 -3.59 -18.69
C LYS A 42 -39.50 -3.53 -20.14
N LYS A 43 -40.16 -4.32 -21.01
CA LYS A 43 -40.03 -4.23 -22.47
C LYS A 43 -40.48 -2.83 -22.92
N ARG A 44 -39.67 -2.16 -23.74
CA ARG A 44 -40.09 -1.02 -24.56
C ARG A 44 -39.75 -1.26 -26.02
N GLN A 45 -40.71 -0.92 -26.86
CA GLN A 45 -40.80 -1.17 -28.30
C GLN A 45 -39.80 -0.32 -29.10
N GLY A 46 -39.65 -0.70 -30.36
CA GLY A 46 -38.64 -0.25 -31.32
C GLY A 46 -38.41 1.26 -31.39
N GLY A 47 -37.15 1.64 -31.25
CA GLY A 47 -36.58 2.92 -31.67
C GLY A 47 -35.28 2.62 -32.41
N SER A 48 -35.09 3.28 -33.56
CA SER A 48 -33.92 3.17 -34.43
C SER A 48 -32.59 3.12 -33.67
N ARG A 49 -31.72 2.14 -34.01
CA ARG A 49 -30.34 2.02 -33.50
C ARG A 49 -29.65 3.39 -33.59
N PRO A 50 -29.21 3.99 -32.47
CA PRO A 50 -28.28 5.11 -32.53
C PRO A 50 -27.04 4.62 -33.27
N LYS A 51 -26.65 5.35 -34.32
CA LYS A 51 -25.39 5.16 -35.03
C LYS A 51 -24.26 5.05 -34.00
N ASP A 52 -23.40 4.05 -34.15
CA ASP A 52 -22.29 3.70 -33.25
C ASP A 52 -21.65 4.94 -32.61
N LEU A 53 -22.04 5.22 -31.37
CA LEU A 53 -21.35 6.18 -30.54
C LEU A 53 -20.01 5.53 -30.21
N LYS A 54 -18.96 5.86 -30.96
CA LYS A 54 -17.58 5.49 -30.62
C LYS A 54 -17.27 6.14 -29.26
N ILE A 55 -17.57 5.42 -28.17
CA ILE A 55 -17.10 5.81 -26.85
C ILE A 55 -15.59 5.66 -26.92
N HIS A 56 -14.90 6.77 -27.15
CA HIS A 56 -13.45 6.81 -27.05
C HIS A 56 -13.10 6.41 -25.62
N HIS A 57 -12.60 5.18 -25.47
CA HIS A 57 -12.22 4.64 -24.20
C HIS A 57 -11.08 5.50 -23.64
N ARG A 58 -11.41 6.40 -22.70
CA ARG A 58 -10.44 7.18 -21.95
C ARG A 58 -10.48 6.72 -20.51
N VAL A 59 -9.36 6.17 -20.04
CA VAL A 59 -9.23 5.80 -18.63
C VAL A 59 -9.24 7.07 -17.77
N PRO A 60 -9.79 7.01 -16.56
CA PRO A 60 -9.90 8.18 -15.69
C PRO A 60 -8.52 8.62 -15.18
N ILE A 61 -8.37 9.94 -14.97
CA ILE A 61 -7.29 10.51 -14.15
C ILE A 61 -7.85 10.85 -12.78
N LEU A 62 -7.33 10.22 -11.74
CA LEU A 62 -7.75 10.39 -10.36
C LEU A 62 -6.87 11.41 -9.63
N GLY A 63 -7.37 12.01 -8.55
CA GLY A 63 -6.58 12.85 -7.66
C GLY A 63 -6.18 14.23 -8.21
N GLU A 64 -6.62 14.63 -9.40
CA GLU A 64 -6.21 15.90 -10.03
C GLU A 64 -6.62 17.15 -9.25
N ARG A 65 -7.71 17.08 -8.49
CA ARG A 65 -8.20 18.18 -7.66
C ARG A 65 -7.61 18.18 -6.25
N SER A 66 -6.75 17.21 -5.91
CA SER A 66 -6.15 17.10 -4.58
C SER A 66 -5.18 18.26 -4.34
N LYS A 67 -5.31 18.92 -3.18
CA LYS A 67 -4.33 19.91 -2.71
C LYS A 67 -2.96 19.29 -2.41
N ARG A 68 -2.89 17.96 -2.22
CA ARG A 68 -1.66 17.20 -1.97
C ARG A 68 -0.96 16.75 -3.26
N ARG A 69 -1.56 16.99 -4.43
CA ARG A 69 -1.00 16.59 -5.73
C ARG A 69 0.37 17.24 -5.97
N ILE A 70 1.29 16.43 -6.50
CA ILE A 70 2.55 16.89 -7.06
C ILE A 70 2.33 17.15 -8.55
N LYS A 71 2.42 18.41 -8.97
CA LYS A 71 2.14 18.80 -10.36
C LYS A 71 3.04 18.04 -11.35
N GLY A 72 2.44 17.52 -12.42
CA GLY A 72 3.14 16.78 -13.47
C GLY A 72 3.53 15.35 -13.11
N LYS A 73 3.33 14.90 -11.87
CA LYS A 73 3.64 13.53 -11.43
C LYS A 73 2.40 12.66 -11.43
N TYR A 74 2.52 11.47 -11.98
CA TYR A 74 1.42 10.53 -12.09
C TYR A 74 1.87 9.10 -11.85
N ILE A 75 0.94 8.28 -11.39
CA ILE A 75 1.02 6.84 -11.23
C ILE A 75 0.08 6.23 -12.27
N VAL A 76 0.62 5.38 -13.13
CA VAL A 76 -0.13 4.69 -14.18
C VAL A 76 -0.33 3.25 -13.74
N VAL A 77 -1.58 2.84 -13.58
CA VAL A 77 -1.96 1.51 -13.07
C VAL A 77 -2.58 0.69 -14.19
N PHE A 78 -2.08 -0.52 -14.38
CA PHE A 78 -2.55 -1.43 -15.42
C PHE A 78 -3.77 -2.22 -14.94
N ARG A 79 -4.54 -2.75 -15.90
CA ARG A 79 -5.63 -3.67 -15.60
C ARG A 79 -5.12 -4.93 -14.90
N LYS A 80 -6.00 -5.50 -14.07
CA LYS A 80 -5.75 -6.81 -13.45
C LYS A 80 -5.45 -7.84 -14.54
N GLY A 81 -4.42 -8.65 -14.33
CA GLY A 81 -3.97 -9.67 -15.28
C GLY A 81 -3.00 -9.16 -16.35
N ALA A 82 -2.67 -7.86 -16.36
CA ALA A 82 -1.61 -7.34 -17.21
C ALA A 82 -0.28 -8.07 -16.99
N GLN A 83 0.37 -8.43 -18.08
CA GLN A 83 1.63 -9.18 -18.10
C GLN A 83 2.83 -8.23 -18.12
N GLU A 84 4.03 -8.76 -17.91
CA GLU A 84 5.26 -7.97 -18.02
C GLU A 84 5.44 -7.37 -19.43
N ASN A 85 5.05 -8.10 -20.47
CA ASN A 85 5.08 -7.61 -21.85
C ASN A 85 4.11 -6.44 -22.08
N ASP A 86 2.99 -6.39 -21.35
CA ASP A 86 2.06 -5.27 -21.40
C ASP A 86 2.71 -4.00 -20.84
N LEU A 87 3.32 -4.12 -19.66
CA LEU A 87 4.07 -3.04 -19.03
C LEU A 87 5.19 -2.53 -19.95
N ARG A 88 6.01 -3.44 -20.49
CA ARG A 88 7.09 -3.10 -21.44
C ARG A 88 6.57 -2.41 -22.69
N SER A 89 5.46 -2.89 -23.27
CA SER A 89 4.89 -2.29 -24.49
C SER A 89 4.49 -0.83 -24.28
N VAL A 90 3.99 -0.48 -23.10
CA VAL A 90 3.62 0.90 -22.76
C VAL A 90 4.85 1.74 -22.41
N LEU A 91 5.81 1.17 -21.67
CA LEU A 91 7.05 1.87 -21.31
C LEU A 91 7.91 2.22 -22.53
N ASN A 92 7.80 1.46 -23.62
CA ASN A 92 8.49 1.69 -24.89
C ASN A 92 7.76 2.68 -25.82
N LEU A 93 6.66 3.29 -25.38
CA LEU A 93 6.00 4.33 -26.17
C LEU A 93 6.91 5.55 -26.29
N ARG A 94 7.23 5.95 -27.53
CA ARG A 94 8.09 7.11 -27.84
C ARG A 94 7.70 8.39 -27.10
N VAL A 95 6.41 8.59 -26.82
CA VAL A 95 5.94 9.76 -26.05
C VAL A 95 6.54 9.84 -24.65
N LEU A 96 6.90 8.71 -24.03
CA LEU A 96 7.53 8.68 -22.71
C LEU A 96 9.01 9.07 -22.73
N GLU A 97 9.64 9.04 -23.91
CA GLU A 97 11.02 9.48 -24.14
C GLU A 97 11.11 10.95 -24.56
N GLU A 98 9.98 11.57 -24.94
CA GLU A 98 9.94 12.99 -25.29
C GLU A 98 10.28 13.89 -24.10
N ARG A 99 10.94 15.02 -24.39
CA ARG A 99 11.35 16.02 -23.39
C ARG A 99 10.19 16.40 -22.47
N GLY A 100 10.44 16.38 -21.16
CA GLY A 100 9.45 16.70 -20.13
C GLY A 100 8.74 15.48 -19.55
N ASN A 101 8.95 14.29 -20.12
CA ASN A 101 8.53 13.03 -19.53
C ASN A 101 9.72 12.33 -18.87
N LYS A 102 9.47 11.60 -17.78
CA LYS A 102 10.47 10.75 -17.11
C LYS A 102 9.76 9.67 -16.34
N VAL A 103 10.04 8.41 -16.66
CA VAL A 103 9.65 7.28 -15.80
C VAL A 103 10.64 7.20 -14.65
N GLU A 104 10.13 7.26 -13.42
CA GLU A 104 10.95 7.33 -12.21
C GLU A 104 10.89 6.04 -11.40
N ARG A 105 9.73 5.37 -11.40
CA ARG A 105 9.50 4.13 -10.67
C ARG A 105 8.75 3.14 -11.55
N ARG A 106 9.07 1.86 -11.40
CA ARG A 106 8.37 0.75 -12.07
C ARG A 106 7.87 -0.20 -11.01
N PHE A 107 6.60 -0.58 -11.12
CA PHE A 107 5.94 -1.52 -10.22
C PHE A 107 5.62 -2.79 -10.98
N SER A 108 6.15 -3.90 -10.49
CA SER A 108 6.02 -5.19 -11.13
C SER A 108 6.03 -6.28 -10.07
N THR A 109 4.83 -6.75 -9.73
CA THR A 109 4.62 -7.88 -8.83
C THR A 109 3.41 -8.69 -9.29
N VAL A 110 3.16 -9.85 -8.68
CA VAL A 110 2.01 -10.69 -9.01
C VAL A 110 0.72 -9.93 -8.71
N GLY A 111 -0.10 -9.72 -9.74
CA GLY A 111 -1.39 -9.04 -9.63
C GLY A 111 -1.35 -7.51 -9.63
N PHE A 112 -0.16 -6.88 -9.70
CA PHE A 112 -0.04 -5.43 -9.81
C PHE A 112 1.11 -5.01 -10.74
N LYS A 113 0.78 -4.18 -11.73
CA LYS A 113 1.71 -3.61 -12.70
C LYS A 113 1.44 -2.13 -12.84
N GLY A 114 2.50 -1.34 -12.95
CA GLY A 114 2.39 0.09 -13.12
C GLY A 114 3.73 0.78 -13.18
N PHE A 115 3.69 2.09 -13.32
CA PHE A 115 4.87 2.93 -13.18
C PHE A 115 4.47 4.30 -12.66
N ALA A 116 5.42 5.04 -12.11
CA ALA A 116 5.23 6.43 -11.74
C ALA A 116 6.29 7.30 -12.41
N GLY A 117 5.93 8.53 -12.72
CA GLY A 117 6.84 9.44 -13.40
C GLY A 117 6.26 10.83 -13.63
N THR A 118 7.12 11.70 -14.15
CA THR A 118 6.71 12.99 -14.70
C THR A 118 6.09 12.74 -16.09
N LEU A 119 4.86 13.18 -16.31
CA LEU A 119 4.15 13.03 -17.59
C LEU A 119 3.59 14.36 -18.08
N SER A 120 3.85 14.64 -19.35
CA SER A 120 3.28 15.75 -20.10
C SER A 120 1.79 15.51 -20.41
N PRO A 121 1.00 16.56 -20.69
CA PRO A 121 -0.39 16.42 -21.13
C PRO A 121 -0.55 15.52 -22.37
N LYS A 122 0.42 15.57 -23.29
CA LYS A 122 0.46 14.72 -24.49
C LYS A 122 0.61 13.24 -24.12
N ALA A 123 1.54 12.91 -23.21
CA ALA A 123 1.71 11.55 -22.72
C ALA A 123 0.45 11.04 -22.01
N LEU A 124 -0.16 11.86 -21.14
CA LEU A 124 -1.40 11.52 -20.46
C LEU A 124 -2.51 11.20 -21.45
N SER A 125 -2.73 12.04 -22.45
CA SER A 125 -3.77 11.83 -23.46
C SER A 125 -3.61 10.51 -24.22
N LEU A 126 -2.37 10.11 -24.53
CA LEU A 126 -2.08 8.82 -25.18
C LEU A 126 -2.26 7.64 -24.22
N LEU A 127 -1.78 7.75 -22.99
CA LEU A 127 -1.96 6.71 -21.97
C LEU A 127 -3.43 6.52 -21.60
N GLN A 128 -4.23 7.59 -21.59
CA GLN A 128 -5.66 7.50 -21.35
C GLN A 128 -6.38 6.62 -22.38
N GLN A 129 -5.88 6.55 -23.60
CA GLN A 129 -6.46 5.75 -24.68
C GLN A 129 -5.96 4.30 -24.70
N ASN A 130 -5.03 3.94 -23.82
CA ASN A 130 -4.44 2.61 -23.81
C ASN A 130 -5.33 1.62 -23.04
N GLU A 131 -5.86 0.62 -23.74
CA GLU A 131 -6.78 -0.37 -23.16
C GLU A 131 -6.16 -1.22 -22.05
N LYS A 132 -4.83 -1.31 -21.96
CA LYS A 132 -4.12 -2.05 -20.91
C LYS A 132 -4.09 -1.29 -19.58
N ILE A 133 -4.34 0.01 -19.60
CA ILE A 133 -4.37 0.87 -18.41
C ILE A 133 -5.76 0.78 -17.76
N ALA A 134 -5.78 0.70 -16.44
CA ALA A 134 -7.02 0.74 -15.65
C ALA A 134 -7.38 2.19 -15.31
N PHE A 135 -6.42 2.93 -14.79
CA PHE A 135 -6.54 4.36 -14.45
C PHE A 135 -5.15 5.00 -14.34
N ILE A 136 -5.14 6.32 -14.36
CA ILE A 136 -3.99 7.14 -14.03
C ILE A 136 -4.36 7.89 -12.75
N GLU A 137 -3.44 8.05 -11.82
CA GLU A 137 -3.65 8.82 -10.61
C GLU A 137 -2.55 9.87 -10.47
N ALA A 138 -2.92 11.09 -10.11
CA ALA A 138 -1.93 12.09 -9.75
C ALA A 138 -1.13 11.64 -8.53
N ASP A 139 0.20 11.73 -8.58
CA ASP A 139 1.01 11.42 -7.40
C ASP A 139 0.79 12.50 -6.32
N GLN A 140 0.79 12.09 -5.06
CA GLN A 140 0.41 12.95 -3.94
C GLN A 140 1.43 12.86 -2.82
N ARG A 141 1.57 13.96 -2.08
CA ARG A 141 2.28 13.97 -0.80
C ARG A 141 1.46 13.21 0.23
N VAL A 142 2.13 12.26 0.89
CA VAL A 142 1.63 11.58 2.08
C VAL A 142 2.44 12.09 3.28
N LYS A 143 1.79 12.14 4.44
CA LYS A 143 2.44 12.54 5.69
C LYS A 143 2.06 11.54 6.77
N LEU A 144 2.91 11.45 7.79
CA LEU A 144 2.59 10.78 9.03
C LEU A 144 1.24 11.28 9.57
N ASP A 145 0.45 10.35 10.05
CA ASP A 145 -0.69 10.62 10.91
C ASP A 145 -0.29 10.11 12.30
N ALA A 146 0.28 11.00 13.10
CA ALA A 146 0.78 10.66 14.42
C ALA A 146 -0.40 10.53 15.38
N VAL A 147 -0.87 9.31 15.59
CA VAL A 147 -1.75 9.00 16.72
C VAL A 147 -0.87 8.77 17.94
N ALA A 148 -1.10 9.51 19.03
CA ALA A 148 -0.41 9.29 20.29
C ALA A 148 -0.61 7.82 20.73
N SER A 149 0.48 7.09 20.97
CA SER A 149 0.39 5.71 21.46
C SER A 149 0.11 5.72 22.96
N TRP A 150 -1.08 5.27 23.36
CA TRP A 150 -1.43 5.12 24.78
C TRP A 150 -2.20 3.82 25.05
N GLY A 151 -1.93 2.74 24.30
CA GLY A 151 -2.81 1.57 24.26
C GLY A 151 -2.19 0.19 24.49
N LEU A 152 -0.91 0.05 24.84
CA LEU A 152 -0.32 -1.29 25.05
C LEU A 152 -0.99 -2.04 26.21
N ASP A 153 -1.19 -1.34 27.32
CA ASP A 153 -1.90 -1.82 28.52
C ASP A 153 -3.36 -2.23 28.22
N ARG A 154 -3.96 -1.75 27.14
CA ARG A 154 -5.34 -2.12 26.79
C ARG A 154 -5.44 -3.45 26.06
N ILE A 155 -4.33 -3.93 25.48
CA ILE A 155 -4.35 -5.10 24.59
C ILE A 155 -4.28 -6.40 25.40
N ASP A 156 -3.63 -6.37 26.55
CA ASP A 156 -3.42 -7.54 27.41
C ASP A 156 -4.41 -7.67 28.57
N GLN A 157 -5.31 -6.70 28.76
CA GLN A 157 -6.38 -6.81 29.76
C GLN A 157 -7.78 -6.51 29.18
N PRO A 158 -8.77 -7.40 29.44
CA PRO A 158 -10.17 -7.12 29.13
C PRO A 158 -10.84 -6.19 30.14
N SER A 159 -10.22 -5.88 31.29
CA SER A 159 -10.80 -5.00 32.32
C SER A 159 -10.66 -3.52 32.00
N ALA A 160 -11.64 -2.72 32.43
CA ALA A 160 -11.65 -1.27 32.21
C ALA A 160 -10.61 -0.50 33.05
N SER A 161 -10.15 -1.09 34.16
CA SER A 161 -9.10 -0.54 35.02
C SER A 161 -7.73 -0.93 34.47
N LEU A 162 -6.92 0.07 34.14
CA LEU A 162 -5.58 -0.07 33.59
C LEU A 162 -4.54 -0.21 34.72
N ASP A 163 -3.64 -1.20 34.66
CA ASP A 163 -2.62 -1.46 35.69
C ASP A 163 -1.22 -0.86 35.36
N GLY A 164 -1.08 -0.30 34.15
CA GLY A 164 0.16 0.32 33.67
C GLY A 164 1.25 -0.68 33.30
N ARG A 165 0.95 -1.97 33.22
CA ARG A 165 1.92 -3.04 32.93
C ARG A 165 1.47 -3.84 31.72
N TYR A 166 2.32 -3.89 30.69
CA TYR A 166 2.14 -4.86 29.62
C TYR A 166 2.67 -6.24 30.06
N GLN A 167 1.77 -7.11 30.49
CA GLN A 167 1.98 -8.52 30.85
C GLN A 167 1.14 -9.42 29.93
N PRO A 168 1.68 -9.94 28.82
CA PRO A 168 1.01 -10.94 27.99
C PRO A 168 0.98 -12.31 28.68
N THR A 169 0.48 -12.39 29.92
CA THR A 169 0.47 -13.58 30.78
C THR A 169 -0.80 -14.44 30.63
N GLY A 170 -1.78 -14.01 29.83
CA GLY A 170 -2.96 -14.81 29.49
C GLY A 170 -2.86 -15.45 28.11
N THR A 171 -2.85 -16.79 28.02
CA THR A 171 -3.09 -17.64 26.81
C THR A 171 -2.30 -17.39 25.51
N PHE A 172 -1.59 -16.27 25.36
CA PHE A 172 -0.77 -15.90 24.19
C PHE A 172 0.70 -16.15 24.50
N GLN A 173 1.12 -17.41 24.41
CA GLN A 173 2.50 -17.82 24.72
C GLN A 173 3.50 -17.57 23.56
N GLY A 174 3.03 -17.01 22.44
CA GLY A 174 3.86 -16.81 21.25
C GLY A 174 4.62 -15.50 21.29
N THR A 175 5.95 -15.55 21.22
CA THR A 175 6.79 -14.35 21.05
C THR A 175 6.72 -13.76 19.64
N GLY A 176 6.12 -14.48 18.68
CA GLY A 176 6.22 -14.16 17.25
C GLY A 176 7.54 -14.62 16.62
N ALA A 177 8.30 -15.49 17.29
CA ALA A 177 9.51 -16.10 16.72
C ALA A 177 9.21 -16.76 15.35
N GLY A 178 10.09 -16.51 14.38
CA GLY A 178 9.93 -16.97 13.00
C GLY A 178 9.00 -16.11 12.14
N VAL A 179 8.42 -15.03 12.68
CA VAL A 179 7.60 -14.08 11.90
C VAL A 179 8.45 -12.88 11.49
N HIS A 180 8.35 -12.52 10.22
CA HIS A 180 8.99 -11.34 9.62
C HIS A 180 7.99 -10.20 9.53
N VAL A 181 8.33 -9.03 10.09
CA VAL A 181 7.46 -7.85 10.08
C VAL A 181 8.14 -6.70 9.34
N TYR A 182 7.49 -6.25 8.25
CA TYR A 182 7.94 -5.13 7.43
C TYR A 182 7.23 -3.84 7.87
N VAL A 183 7.98 -2.91 8.47
CA VAL A 183 7.48 -1.62 8.94
C VAL A 183 7.67 -0.59 7.84
N ILE A 184 6.57 -0.24 7.16
CA ILE A 184 6.54 0.73 6.06
C ILE A 184 6.28 2.13 6.63
N ASP A 185 7.34 2.87 6.93
CA ASP A 185 7.27 4.10 7.74
C ASP A 185 8.46 5.06 7.47
N THR A 186 8.97 5.78 8.47
CA THR A 186 10.17 6.65 8.40
C THR A 186 11.49 5.88 8.45
N GLY A 187 11.44 4.55 8.55
CA GLY A 187 12.57 3.66 8.72
C GLY A 187 12.61 3.04 10.12
N ILE A 188 13.67 2.31 10.43
CA ILE A 188 13.95 1.81 11.79
C ILE A 188 15.41 2.12 12.14
N ARG A 189 15.67 2.65 13.33
CA ARG A 189 17.04 2.75 13.87
C ARG A 189 17.54 1.36 14.28
N LYS A 190 18.23 0.67 13.35
CA LYS A 190 18.76 -0.69 13.55
C LYS A 190 19.65 -0.84 14.79
N THR A 191 20.35 0.22 15.20
CA THR A 191 21.23 0.23 16.38
C THR A 191 20.51 0.39 17.72
N HIS A 192 19.17 0.53 17.74
CA HIS A 192 18.42 0.68 18.98
C HIS A 192 18.46 -0.61 19.81
N THR A 193 18.82 -0.49 21.10
CA THR A 193 18.99 -1.62 22.04
C THR A 193 17.75 -2.49 22.19
N GLU A 194 16.55 -1.87 22.20
CA GLU A 194 15.25 -2.56 22.18
C GLU A 194 15.11 -3.65 21.11
N PHE A 195 15.79 -3.54 19.97
CA PHE A 195 15.67 -4.57 18.94
C PHE A 195 16.67 -5.71 19.10
N SER A 196 17.73 -5.52 19.89
CA SER A 196 18.71 -6.58 20.20
C SER A 196 19.19 -7.34 18.94
N GLY A 197 19.45 -6.60 17.86
CA GLY A 197 19.91 -7.16 16.58
C GLY A 197 18.80 -7.71 15.65
N ARG A 198 17.53 -7.72 16.07
CA ARG A 198 16.41 -8.29 15.29
C ARG A 198 15.92 -7.43 14.13
N VAL A 199 16.54 -6.29 13.85
CA VAL A 199 16.29 -5.53 12.60
C VAL A 199 17.20 -6.10 11.51
N ALA A 200 16.66 -6.96 10.66
CA ALA A 200 17.42 -7.66 9.63
C ALA A 200 17.94 -6.67 8.56
N LEU A 201 17.03 -5.93 7.93
CA LEU A 201 17.31 -5.02 6.82
C LEU A 201 16.56 -3.70 6.97
N THR A 202 17.15 -2.63 6.45
CA THR A 202 16.44 -1.39 6.16
C THR A 202 16.63 -0.99 4.69
N LYS A 203 15.58 -0.43 4.05
CA LYS A 203 15.61 0.02 2.66
C LYS A 203 14.91 1.36 2.51
N ASP A 204 15.50 2.25 1.70
CA ASP A 204 14.97 3.59 1.43
C ASP A 204 14.24 3.66 0.07
N PHE A 205 13.03 4.22 0.08
CA PHE A 205 12.19 4.53 -1.07
C PHE A 205 11.78 6.02 -1.13
N THR A 206 12.31 6.83 -0.20
CA THR A 206 12.11 8.29 -0.19
C THR A 206 12.99 8.99 -1.21
N GLY A 207 14.12 8.39 -1.57
CA GLY A 207 15.16 9.00 -2.41
C GLY A 207 16.16 9.84 -1.62
N THR A 208 16.13 9.78 -0.28
CA THR A 208 17.10 10.46 0.58
C THR A 208 18.47 9.78 0.60
N GLY A 209 18.54 8.51 0.19
CA GLY A 209 19.80 7.74 0.14
C GLY A 209 20.18 7.11 1.48
N ASN A 210 19.34 7.23 2.50
CA ASN A 210 19.59 6.66 3.82
C ASN A 210 18.33 5.98 4.37
N ALA A 211 18.44 4.68 4.66
CA ALA A 211 17.33 3.86 5.14
C ALA A 211 17.13 3.92 6.67
N ASN A 212 18.03 4.57 7.40
CA ASN A 212 17.89 4.74 8.84
C ASN A 212 16.74 5.70 9.18
N ASP A 213 16.14 5.46 10.33
CA ASP A 213 15.12 6.37 10.85
C ASP A 213 15.78 7.64 11.41
N CYS A 214 15.42 8.76 10.81
CA CYS A 214 15.82 10.11 11.22
C CYS A 214 14.64 10.93 11.76
N ASN A 215 13.43 10.37 11.78
CA ASN A 215 12.25 11.02 12.33
C ASN A 215 11.91 10.46 13.72
N GLY A 216 12.01 9.14 13.89
CA GLY A 216 11.71 8.44 15.14
C GLY A 216 10.38 7.68 15.14
N HIS A 217 9.42 8.07 14.29
CA HIS A 217 8.10 7.44 14.23
C HIS A 217 8.18 5.93 13.90
N GLY A 218 8.89 5.56 12.84
CA GLY A 218 9.03 4.16 12.45
C GLY A 218 9.77 3.31 13.48
N THR A 219 10.78 3.86 14.16
CA THR A 219 11.45 3.19 15.30
C THR A 219 10.50 2.98 16.46
N HIS A 220 9.66 3.97 16.76
CA HIS A 220 8.65 3.88 17.81
C HIS A 220 7.59 2.81 17.46
N VAL A 221 7.06 2.81 16.23
CA VAL A 221 6.13 1.77 15.74
C VAL A 221 6.76 0.37 15.83
N ALA A 222 8.01 0.21 15.38
CA ALA A 222 8.73 -1.05 15.48
C ALA A 222 8.96 -1.47 16.95
N GLY A 223 9.16 -0.52 17.86
CA GLY A 223 9.27 -0.76 19.31
C GLY A 223 7.98 -1.32 19.90
N THR A 224 6.83 -0.76 19.56
CA THR A 224 5.51 -1.27 19.97
C THR A 224 5.26 -2.69 19.45
N ILE A 225 5.68 -2.97 18.22
CA ILE A 225 5.54 -4.30 17.62
C ILE A 225 6.44 -5.31 18.30
N GLY A 226 7.75 -5.02 18.38
CA GLY A 226 8.76 -6.04 18.66
C GLY A 226 9.90 -5.57 19.53
N GLY A 227 9.79 -4.47 20.28
CA GLY A 227 10.78 -4.06 21.27
C GLY A 227 10.95 -5.09 22.39
N LYS A 228 12.16 -5.25 22.91
CA LYS A 228 12.48 -6.21 23.98
C LYS A 228 11.66 -5.94 25.26
N SER A 229 11.48 -4.67 25.62
CA SER A 229 10.88 -4.27 26.89
C SER A 229 9.36 -4.11 26.76
N TYR A 230 8.90 -3.44 25.70
CA TYR A 230 7.48 -3.04 25.54
C TYR A 230 6.82 -3.55 24.26
N GLY A 231 7.51 -4.40 23.49
CA GLY A 231 6.94 -4.98 22.27
C GLY A 231 5.89 -6.05 22.55
N VAL A 232 4.85 -6.07 21.72
CA VAL A 232 3.79 -7.09 21.74
C VAL A 232 4.33 -8.47 21.32
N ALA A 233 5.12 -8.53 20.25
CA ALA A 233 5.69 -9.74 19.67
C ALA A 233 7.23 -9.67 19.71
N ARG A 234 7.80 -9.91 20.89
CA ARG A 234 9.22 -9.68 21.21
C ARG A 234 10.21 -10.58 20.44
N GLY A 235 9.75 -11.61 19.75
CA GLY A 235 10.54 -12.58 19.00
C GLY A 235 10.57 -12.36 17.49
N VAL A 236 9.85 -11.37 16.95
CA VAL A 236 9.80 -11.11 15.50
C VAL A 236 11.13 -10.58 14.95
N THR A 237 11.37 -10.86 13.67
CA THR A 237 12.40 -10.20 12.86
C THR A 237 11.80 -8.98 12.17
N LEU A 238 12.42 -7.81 12.36
CA LEU A 238 11.93 -6.53 11.84
C LEU A 238 12.68 -6.12 10.56
N TYR A 239 11.94 -5.56 9.61
CA TYR A 239 12.47 -4.98 8.37
C TYR A 239 11.97 -3.55 8.26
N GLY A 240 12.88 -2.58 8.12
CA GLY A 240 12.52 -1.17 7.97
C GLY A 240 12.37 -0.77 6.51
N ILE A 241 11.16 -0.39 6.09
CA ILE A 241 10.86 0.05 4.74
C ILE A 241 10.56 1.54 4.79
N LYS A 242 11.59 2.36 4.58
CA LYS A 242 11.50 3.81 4.69
C LYS A 242 10.82 4.39 3.46
N VAL A 243 9.60 4.89 3.62
CA VAL A 243 8.80 5.55 2.58
C VAL A 243 8.46 7.00 2.95
N LEU A 244 8.78 7.41 4.18
CA LEU A 244 8.66 8.77 4.69
C LEU A 244 10.04 9.32 5.11
N ASP A 245 10.31 10.57 4.77
CA ASP A 245 11.58 11.27 5.06
C ASP A 245 11.68 11.70 6.54
N CYS A 246 12.73 12.47 6.87
CA CYS A 246 12.95 12.94 8.25
C CYS A 246 11.86 13.89 8.76
N ASN A 247 11.11 14.52 7.85
CA ASN A 247 9.97 15.38 8.16
C ASN A 247 8.65 14.59 8.22
N GLY A 248 8.71 13.26 8.14
CA GLY A 248 7.52 12.40 8.13
C GLY A 248 6.71 12.54 6.83
N SER A 249 7.34 12.95 5.73
CA SER A 249 6.67 13.19 4.45
C SER A 249 7.18 12.25 3.36
N GLY A 250 6.31 11.83 2.47
CA GLY A 250 6.64 10.94 1.36
C GLY A 250 5.81 11.21 0.12
N THR A 251 5.86 10.28 -0.82
CA THR A 251 5.03 10.28 -2.03
C THR A 251 4.23 8.99 -2.08
N LEU A 252 3.00 9.03 -2.61
CA LEU A 252 2.20 7.82 -2.80
C LEU A 252 2.97 6.83 -3.69
N SER A 253 3.65 7.31 -4.72
CA SER A 253 4.50 6.46 -5.57
C SER A 253 5.65 5.79 -4.81
N GLY A 254 6.29 6.47 -3.86
CA GLY A 254 7.31 5.88 -2.98
C GLY A 254 6.76 4.84 -2.00
N VAL A 255 5.54 5.05 -1.47
CA VAL A 255 4.85 4.05 -0.65
C VAL A 255 4.55 2.78 -1.47
N ILE A 256 4.00 2.96 -2.68
CA ILE A 256 3.72 1.85 -3.60
C ILE A 256 5.00 1.10 -3.97
N GLU A 257 6.11 1.83 -4.18
CA GLU A 257 7.42 1.22 -4.45
C GLU A 257 7.90 0.36 -3.28
N GLY A 258 7.79 0.86 -2.04
CA GLY A 258 8.12 0.11 -0.84
C GLY A 258 7.29 -1.17 -0.70
N ILE A 259 5.97 -1.08 -0.91
CA ILE A 259 5.08 -2.25 -0.90
C ILE A 259 5.47 -3.23 -2.01
N ASN A 260 5.68 -2.74 -3.23
CA ASN A 260 6.09 -3.56 -4.37
C ASN A 260 7.41 -4.30 -4.08
N TRP A 261 8.37 -3.63 -3.45
CA TRP A 261 9.62 -4.26 -3.04
C TRP A 261 9.38 -5.37 -2.03
N VAL A 262 8.59 -5.13 -0.98
CA VAL A 262 8.24 -6.16 0.03
C VAL A 262 7.58 -7.36 -0.65
N ARG A 263 6.61 -7.16 -1.55
CA ARG A 263 5.96 -8.29 -2.23
C ARG A 263 6.93 -9.15 -3.05
N ASN A 264 8.03 -8.59 -3.51
CA ASN A 264 9.03 -9.32 -4.30
C ASN A 264 10.20 -9.87 -3.48
N HIS A 265 10.35 -9.49 -2.20
CA HIS A 265 11.50 -9.86 -1.35
C HIS A 265 11.07 -10.26 0.07
N HIS A 266 9.79 -10.57 0.29
CA HIS A 266 9.34 -11.05 1.57
C HIS A 266 9.78 -12.50 1.78
N GLU A 267 10.17 -12.80 3.02
CA GLU A 267 10.48 -14.16 3.50
C GLU A 267 9.21 -14.89 3.94
#